data_AF-A0A7W9XKN7-F1
#
_entry.id   AF-A0A7W9XKN7-F1
#
_cell.length_a   1.000
_cell.length_b   1.000
_cell.length_c   1.000
_cell.angle_alpha   90.00
_cell.angle_beta   90.00
_cell.angle_gamma   90.00
#
_symmetry.space_group_name_H-M   'P 1'
#
loop_
_entity.id
_entity.type
_entity.pdbx_description
1 polymer ?
#
loop_
_entity_poly.entity_id
_entity_poly.type
_entity_poly.pdbx_seq_one_letter_code
_entity_poly.pdbx_strand_id
1 'polypeptide(L)'
;MNKSSTRFLSLDVFRGMTICFMIIVNTPGSGAAAFSPLEHAAWHGFTPTDLVFPSFLFAVGNAMSFSMKRYQEMGNSAVLGKIFKRTLLIFLIGYLMYWFPFFNFNGGHIHLSPISDTRIMGVLQRIALCYCFASLMIHFLSKQSVIILSILLLVGYWVLLLVFGDPSDPLSITGNAGIFLDKYILGDSHMYHGEKIAFDPEGILSTLPAIVNVVIGYYAGKFIQQKGKGYDTIAKMLLTGCLFIFLAVSWNMVFPINKKLWTSSFVLVTTGLDLVILSFLVYALEINSWNRWNWTRFFTILGKNPLPIYVLSEILVIFFYMATVKGTSFYDWINSSVYQVIAPGAIGSLMFAISYMLICWSVGWALDRKKIYIRV
;
A
#
# COMPACT_ATOMS: atom_id res chain seq x y z
N MET A 1 -25.16 21.18 -18.82
CA MET A 1 -24.82 21.28 -17.39
C MET A 1 -23.79 20.20 -17.05
N ASN A 2 -22.51 20.58 -16.91
CA ASN A 2 -21.48 19.67 -16.42
C ASN A 2 -21.86 19.23 -15.01
N LYS A 3 -22.33 17.99 -14.84
CA LYS A 3 -22.48 17.35 -13.52
C LYS A 3 -21.10 17.42 -12.87
N SER A 4 -20.93 18.33 -11.91
CA SER A 4 -19.73 18.34 -11.08
C SER A 4 -19.62 16.95 -10.48
N SER A 5 -18.52 16.24 -10.76
CA SER A 5 -18.29 14.94 -10.15
C SER A 5 -18.28 15.17 -8.64
N THR A 6 -19.35 14.76 -7.96
CA THR A 6 -19.47 14.96 -6.51
C THR A 6 -18.30 14.24 -5.86
N ARG A 7 -17.31 15.02 -5.43
CA ARG A 7 -16.08 14.51 -4.84
C ARG A 7 -16.39 14.13 -3.40
N PHE A 8 -16.07 12.90 -3.01
CA PHE A 8 -16.35 12.39 -1.67
C PHE A 8 -15.15 12.71 -0.77
N LEU A 9 -15.37 13.57 0.22
CA LEU A 9 -14.32 14.05 1.12
C LEU A 9 -13.76 12.89 1.95
N SER A 10 -14.61 12.00 2.46
CA SER A 10 -14.22 10.77 3.16
C SER A 10 -13.21 9.93 2.37
N LEU A 11 -13.43 9.73 1.06
CA LEU A 11 -12.51 8.95 0.21
C LEU A 11 -11.16 9.65 0.00
N ASP A 12 -11.15 10.98 -0.14
CA ASP A 12 -9.89 11.72 -0.24
C ASP A 12 -9.12 11.73 1.09
N VAL A 13 -9.82 11.84 2.22
CA VAL A 13 -9.22 11.75 3.57
C VAL A 13 -8.67 10.36 3.81
N PHE A 14 -9.43 9.31 3.53
CA PHE A 14 -8.99 7.91 3.67
C PHE A 14 -7.70 7.67 2.86
N ARG A 15 -7.68 8.04 1.57
CA ARG A 15 -6.46 7.93 0.75
C ARG A 15 -5.30 8.75 1.33
N GLY A 16 -5.57 9.95 1.83
CA GLY A 16 -4.56 10.79 2.49
C GLY A 16 -3.98 10.17 3.76
N MET A 17 -4.82 9.55 4.58
CA MET A 17 -4.42 8.82 5.78
C MET A 17 -3.50 7.64 5.42
N THR A 18 -3.86 6.85 4.40
CA THR A 18 -3.03 5.70 3.99
C THR A 18 -1.61 6.11 3.59
N ILE A 19 -1.44 7.22 2.85
CA ILE A 19 -0.09 7.74 2.51
C ILE A 19 0.62 8.31 3.72
N CYS A 20 -0.08 9.06 4.57
CA CYS A 20 0.48 9.61 5.81
C CYS A 20 1.11 8.51 6.66
N PHE A 21 0.33 7.46 6.95
CA PHE A 21 0.81 6.34 7.75
C PHE A 21 1.86 5.51 7.01
N MET A 22 1.77 5.36 5.68
CA MET A 22 2.77 4.63 4.89
C MET A 22 4.15 5.26 5.03
N ILE A 23 4.25 6.59 5.03
CA ILE A 23 5.52 7.28 5.23
C ILE A 23 6.04 7.06 6.65
N ILE A 24 5.17 7.17 7.66
CA ILE A 24 5.56 7.00 9.09
C ILE A 24 6.11 5.60 9.34
N VAL A 25 5.44 4.56 8.81
CA VAL A 25 5.82 3.16 9.08
C VAL A 25 7.03 2.70 8.25
N ASN A 26 7.27 3.31 7.08
CA ASN A 26 8.42 2.99 6.24
C ASN A 26 9.71 3.65 6.73
N THR A 27 9.64 4.68 7.57
CA THR A 27 10.82 5.38 8.09
C THR A 27 10.89 5.40 9.62
N PRO A 28 10.89 4.23 10.28
CA PRO A 28 11.03 4.17 11.74
C PRO A 28 12.42 4.66 12.14
N GLY A 29 12.50 5.66 13.04
CA GLY A 29 13.79 6.22 13.45
C GLY A 29 14.76 5.17 14.02
N SER A 30 16.06 5.33 13.76
CA SER A 30 17.11 4.40 14.19
C SER A 30 17.65 4.71 15.61
N GLY A 31 18.56 3.86 16.11
CA GLY A 31 19.24 4.05 17.39
C GLY A 31 18.48 3.57 18.64
N ALA A 32 17.23 3.12 18.49
CA ALA A 32 16.44 2.46 19.55
C ALA A 32 15.44 1.48 18.93
N ALA A 33 14.77 0.68 19.77
CA ALA A 33 13.62 -0.10 19.34
C ALA A 33 12.54 0.81 18.75
N ALA A 34 11.92 0.37 17.66
CA ALA A 34 10.82 1.11 17.06
C ALA A 34 9.65 1.22 18.05
N PHE A 35 8.80 2.22 17.86
CA PHE A 35 7.58 2.32 18.65
C PHE A 35 6.70 1.11 18.33
N SER A 36 6.40 0.27 19.33
CA SER A 36 5.78 -1.04 19.13
C SER A 36 4.53 -1.03 18.23
N PRO A 37 3.61 -0.05 18.30
CA PRO A 37 2.51 0.08 17.33
C PRO A 37 2.89 0.34 15.86
N LEU A 38 4.14 0.72 15.57
CA LEU A 38 4.72 0.87 14.23
C LEU A 38 5.52 -0.37 13.79
N GLU A 39 5.64 -1.39 14.64
CA GLU A 39 6.31 -2.63 14.28
C GLU A 39 5.36 -3.56 13.53
N HIS A 40 5.90 -4.24 12.51
CA HIS A 40 5.19 -5.30 11.80
C HIS A 40 5.12 -6.57 12.63
N ALA A 41 4.08 -7.38 12.43
CA ALA A 41 4.08 -8.74 12.96
C ALA A 41 5.32 -9.51 12.47
N ALA A 42 5.96 -10.26 13.36
CA ALA A 42 7.22 -10.94 13.04
C ALA A 42 7.06 -11.94 11.88
N TRP A 43 5.98 -12.73 11.88
CA TRP A 43 5.63 -13.62 10.77
C TRP A 43 4.11 -13.77 10.65
N HIS A 44 3.50 -14.57 11.54
CA HIS A 44 2.06 -14.64 11.70
C HIS A 44 1.57 -13.59 12.69
N GLY A 45 0.38 -13.06 12.46
CA GLY A 45 -0.25 -12.05 13.30
C GLY A 45 -0.62 -10.80 12.51
N PHE A 46 -1.04 -9.79 13.25
CA PHE A 46 -1.52 -8.54 12.70
C PHE A 46 -1.23 -7.40 13.67
N THR A 47 -0.55 -6.37 13.17
CA THR A 47 -0.36 -5.09 13.88
C THR A 47 -1.03 -3.95 13.11
N PRO A 48 -1.27 -2.77 13.74
CA PRO A 48 -1.83 -1.62 13.03
C PRO A 48 -1.02 -1.21 11.79
N THR A 49 0.30 -1.40 11.82
CA THR A 49 1.24 -1.13 10.73
C THR A 49 0.95 -1.99 9.50
N ASP A 50 0.52 -3.23 9.71
CA ASP A 50 0.23 -4.19 8.63
C ASP A 50 -1.00 -3.77 7.80
N LEU A 51 -1.89 -2.93 8.35
CA LEU A 51 -3.08 -2.42 7.67
C LEU A 51 -2.74 -1.40 6.57
N VAL A 52 -1.63 -0.68 6.69
CA VAL A 52 -1.38 0.52 5.89
C VAL A 52 -1.29 0.25 4.38
N PHE A 53 -0.50 -0.75 3.98
CA PHE A 53 -0.34 -1.12 2.57
C PHE A 53 -1.62 -1.69 1.94
N PRO A 54 -2.34 -2.67 2.53
CA PRO A 54 -3.61 -3.15 1.97
C PRO A 54 -4.69 -2.04 1.92
N SER A 55 -4.74 -1.13 2.90
CA SER A 55 -5.63 0.04 2.85
C SER A 55 -5.31 0.94 1.65
N PHE A 56 -4.02 1.07 1.27
CA PHE A 56 -3.64 1.80 0.07
C PHE A 56 -4.16 1.11 -1.20
N LEU A 57 -4.06 -0.22 -1.32
CA LEU A 57 -4.65 -0.98 -2.43
C LEU A 57 -6.17 -0.81 -2.49
N PHE A 58 -6.84 -0.86 -1.34
CA PHE A 58 -8.27 -0.57 -1.24
C PHE A 58 -8.58 0.88 -1.70
N ALA A 59 -7.76 1.86 -1.32
CA ALA A 59 -7.91 3.26 -1.77
C ALA A 59 -7.68 3.41 -3.29
N VAL A 60 -6.74 2.66 -3.89
CA VAL A 60 -6.54 2.59 -5.34
C VAL A 60 -7.79 2.07 -6.04
N GLY A 61 -8.41 1.02 -5.51
CA GLY A 61 -9.70 0.49 -5.99
C GLY A 61 -10.82 1.53 -5.91
N ASN A 62 -10.95 2.21 -4.78
CA ASN A 62 -11.93 3.29 -4.62
C ASN A 62 -11.74 4.40 -5.66
N ALA A 63 -10.51 4.84 -5.88
CA ALA A 63 -10.19 5.86 -6.89
C ALA A 63 -10.50 5.36 -8.32
N MET A 64 -10.24 4.07 -8.60
CA MET A 64 -10.57 3.44 -9.88
C MET A 64 -12.07 3.47 -10.18
N SER A 65 -12.94 3.38 -9.16
CA SER A 65 -14.39 3.43 -9.35
C SER A 65 -14.90 4.74 -9.98
N PHE A 66 -14.12 5.83 -9.90
CA PHE A 66 -14.43 7.10 -10.57
C PHE A 66 -13.90 7.16 -12.01
N SER A 67 -12.74 6.56 -12.28
CA SER A 67 -12.19 6.52 -13.65
C SER A 67 -12.97 5.56 -14.54
N MET A 68 -13.50 4.47 -13.97
CA MET A 68 -14.15 3.41 -14.75
C MET A 68 -15.43 3.87 -15.45
N LYS A 69 -16.18 4.82 -14.87
CA LYS A 69 -17.34 5.43 -15.53
C LYS A 69 -16.98 6.07 -16.87
N ARG A 70 -15.80 6.70 -16.94
CA ARG A 70 -15.30 7.31 -18.19
C ARG A 70 -14.83 6.27 -19.20
N TYR A 71 -14.38 5.10 -18.73
CA TYR A 71 -13.94 4.02 -19.62
C TYR A 71 -15.11 3.34 -20.33
N GLN A 72 -16.30 3.35 -19.74
CA GLN A 72 -17.52 2.84 -20.37
C GLN A 72 -17.95 3.65 -21.60
N GLU A 73 -17.54 4.92 -21.66
CA GLU A 73 -17.81 5.83 -22.78
C GLU A 73 -16.72 5.75 -23.87
N MET A 74 -15.67 4.95 -23.66
CA MET A 74 -14.50 4.84 -24.54
C MET A 74 -14.47 3.48 -25.26
N GLY A 75 -13.84 3.44 -26.43
CA GLY A 75 -13.55 2.17 -27.12
C GLY A 75 -12.54 1.30 -26.34
N ASN A 76 -12.67 -0.03 -26.47
CA ASN A 76 -11.86 -1.01 -25.73
C ASN A 76 -10.35 -0.80 -25.88
N SER A 77 -9.87 -0.52 -27.09
CA SER A 77 -8.43 -0.28 -27.35
C SER A 77 -7.90 0.93 -26.58
N ALA A 78 -8.67 2.01 -26.49
CA ALA A 78 -8.30 3.21 -25.78
C ALA A 78 -8.29 3.00 -24.25
N VAL A 79 -9.19 2.15 -23.73
CA VAL A 79 -9.20 1.74 -22.33
C VAL A 79 -7.96 0.90 -22.00
N LEU A 80 -7.67 -0.13 -22.80
CA LEU A 80 -6.48 -0.97 -22.63
C LEU A 80 -5.20 -0.14 -22.68
N GLY A 81 -5.07 0.75 -23.66
CA GLY A 81 -3.90 1.64 -23.76
C GLY A 81 -3.70 2.50 -22.51
N LYS A 82 -4.78 3.00 -21.89
CA LYS A 82 -4.69 3.74 -20.62
C LYS A 82 -4.29 2.85 -19.44
N ILE A 83 -4.88 1.66 -19.33
CA ILE A 83 -4.57 0.71 -18.24
C ILE A 83 -3.11 0.29 -18.32
N PHE A 84 -2.64 -0.17 -19.49
CA PHE A 84 -1.27 -0.63 -19.67
C PHE A 84 -0.25 0.50 -19.54
N LYS A 85 -0.52 1.70 -20.11
CA LYS A 85 0.37 2.84 -19.94
C LYS A 85 0.54 3.20 -18.46
N ARG A 86 -0.56 3.28 -17.71
CA ARG A 86 -0.52 3.60 -16.28
C ARG A 86 0.19 2.52 -15.47
N THR A 87 -0.07 1.26 -15.78
CA THR A 87 0.60 0.10 -15.18
C THR A 87 2.11 0.17 -15.42
N LEU A 88 2.52 0.36 -16.67
CA LEU A 88 3.93 0.46 -17.06
C LEU A 88 4.62 1.64 -16.36
N LEU A 89 4.00 2.81 -16.31
CA LEU A 89 4.59 3.98 -15.65
C LEU A 89 4.73 3.79 -14.14
N ILE A 90 3.73 3.26 -13.44
CA ILE A 90 3.82 3.00 -12.00
C ILE A 90 4.91 1.94 -11.72
N PHE A 91 4.94 0.87 -12.52
CA PHE A 91 5.94 -0.19 -12.38
C PHE A 91 7.35 0.36 -12.62
N LEU A 92 7.55 1.12 -13.69
CA LEU A 92 8.84 1.72 -14.02
C LEU A 92 9.31 2.72 -12.96
N ILE A 93 8.41 3.57 -12.45
CA ILE A 93 8.73 4.49 -11.36
C ILE A 93 9.19 3.71 -10.11
N GLY A 94 8.51 2.62 -9.76
CA GLY A 94 8.92 1.75 -8.66
C GLY A 94 10.27 1.09 -8.87
N TYR A 95 10.53 0.58 -10.07
CA TYR A 95 11.79 -0.05 -10.41
C TYR A 95 12.96 0.96 -10.36
N LEU A 96 12.79 2.13 -10.98
CA LEU A 96 13.78 3.19 -10.95
C LEU A 96 14.01 3.73 -9.53
N MET A 97 13.00 3.73 -8.67
CA MET A 97 13.13 4.11 -7.27
C MET A 97 14.04 3.15 -6.49
N TYR A 98 13.96 1.84 -6.73
CA TYR A 98 14.87 0.86 -6.10
C TYR A 98 16.28 0.88 -6.72
N TRP A 99 16.40 1.23 -8.00
CA TRP A 99 17.70 1.36 -8.66
C TRP A 99 18.42 2.68 -8.33
N PHE A 100 17.70 3.69 -7.80
CA PHE A 100 18.27 4.94 -7.32
C PHE A 100 19.23 4.68 -6.13
N PRO A 101 20.44 5.27 -6.08
CA PRO A 101 20.95 6.44 -6.81
C PRO A 101 21.60 6.18 -8.17
N PHE A 102 21.44 5.00 -8.77
CA PHE A 102 22.03 4.56 -10.05
C PHE A 102 23.56 4.47 -10.09
N PHE A 103 24.24 4.97 -9.06
CA PHE A 103 25.70 4.97 -8.96
C PHE A 103 26.16 4.58 -7.56
N ASN A 104 27.23 3.79 -7.47
CA ASN A 104 27.89 3.39 -6.24
C ASN A 104 29.29 4.01 -6.17
N PHE A 105 29.69 4.41 -4.96
CA PHE A 105 31.04 4.93 -4.68
C PHE A 105 31.89 3.80 -4.10
N ASN A 106 32.77 3.22 -4.91
CA ASN A 106 33.72 2.20 -4.47
C ASN A 106 35.15 2.64 -4.80
N GLY A 107 36.03 2.64 -3.80
CA GLY A 107 37.47 2.91 -4.01
C GLY A 107 37.80 4.30 -4.59
N GLY A 108 36.93 5.31 -4.41
CA GLY A 108 37.12 6.65 -4.97
C GLY A 108 36.61 6.85 -6.40
N HIS A 109 36.03 5.82 -7.02
CA HIS A 109 35.45 5.88 -8.36
C HIS A 109 33.92 5.71 -8.32
N ILE A 110 33.24 6.43 -9.22
CA ILE A 110 31.80 6.33 -9.42
C ILE A 110 31.55 5.21 -10.45
N HIS A 111 30.90 4.14 -10.02
CA HIS A 111 30.48 3.05 -10.90
C HIS A 111 28.96 3.05 -11.02
N LEU A 112 28.44 2.71 -12.21
CA LEU A 112 27.00 2.49 -12.37
C LEU A 112 26.57 1.30 -11.50
N SER A 113 25.52 1.46 -10.71
CA SER A 113 25.01 0.40 -9.85
C SER A 113 24.52 -0.77 -10.70
N PRO A 114 24.99 -2.01 -10.40
CA PRO A 114 24.65 -3.16 -11.21
C PRO A 114 23.15 -3.43 -11.19
N ILE A 115 22.59 -3.67 -12.36
CA ILE A 115 21.17 -3.96 -12.50
C ILE A 115 20.84 -5.36 -11.94
N SER A 116 21.81 -6.27 -11.92
CA SER A 116 21.69 -7.67 -11.47
C SER A 116 21.22 -7.83 -10.03
N ASP A 117 21.45 -6.82 -9.18
CA ASP A 117 21.10 -6.87 -7.76
C ASP A 117 19.94 -5.92 -7.43
N THR A 118 19.32 -5.33 -8.46
CA THR A 118 18.17 -4.43 -8.26
C THR A 118 16.93 -5.25 -7.99
N ARG A 119 16.25 -4.97 -6.87
CA ARG A 119 14.97 -5.58 -6.52
C ARG A 119 13.91 -5.30 -7.61
N ILE A 120 13.30 -6.35 -8.15
CA ILE A 120 12.30 -6.21 -9.24
C ILE A 120 10.91 -5.96 -8.66
N MET A 121 10.46 -6.80 -7.74
CA MET A 121 9.14 -6.69 -7.10
C MET A 121 9.18 -5.74 -5.91
N GLY A 122 8.08 -5.06 -5.64
CA GLY A 122 8.00 -4.10 -4.55
C GLY A 122 6.63 -3.45 -4.49
N VAL A 123 6.48 -2.47 -3.61
CA VAL A 123 5.19 -1.86 -3.27
C VAL A 123 4.51 -1.29 -4.52
N LEU A 124 5.20 -0.46 -5.29
CA LEU A 124 4.65 0.17 -6.50
C LEU A 124 4.36 -0.82 -7.63
N GLN A 125 5.22 -1.83 -7.80
CA GLN A 125 5.06 -2.89 -8.79
C GLN A 125 3.83 -3.74 -8.49
N ARG A 126 3.63 -4.14 -7.23
CA ARG A 126 2.41 -4.83 -6.79
C ARG A 126 1.18 -3.95 -7.01
N ILE A 127 1.23 -2.66 -6.67
CA ILE A 127 0.13 -1.72 -6.94
C ILE A 127 -0.20 -1.68 -8.43
N ALA A 128 0.82 -1.62 -9.30
CA ALA A 128 0.65 -1.59 -10.75
C ALA A 128 -0.04 -2.87 -11.25
N LEU A 129 0.44 -4.05 -10.83
CA LEU A 129 -0.13 -5.34 -11.23
C LEU A 129 -1.57 -5.50 -10.70
N CYS A 130 -1.82 -5.20 -9.43
CA CYS A 130 -3.15 -5.29 -8.85
C CYS A 130 -4.12 -4.33 -9.56
N TYR A 131 -3.69 -3.10 -9.85
CA TYR A 131 -4.47 -2.15 -10.64
C TYR A 131 -4.78 -2.69 -12.03
N CYS A 132 -3.79 -3.27 -12.73
CA CYS A 132 -3.96 -3.81 -14.07
C CYS A 132 -5.00 -4.94 -14.08
N PHE A 133 -4.79 -6.00 -13.30
CA PHE A 133 -5.67 -7.16 -13.27
C PHE A 133 -7.07 -6.81 -12.77
N ALA A 134 -7.19 -6.02 -11.70
CA ALA A 134 -8.50 -5.58 -11.23
C ALA A 134 -9.23 -4.74 -12.29
N SER A 135 -8.53 -3.82 -12.98
CA SER A 135 -9.13 -3.02 -14.05
C SER A 135 -9.63 -3.89 -15.20
N LEU A 136 -8.85 -4.88 -15.63
CA LEU A 136 -9.23 -5.82 -16.69
C LEU A 136 -10.42 -6.67 -16.28
N MET A 137 -10.39 -7.25 -15.07
CA MET A 137 -11.50 -8.01 -14.51
C MET A 137 -12.80 -7.19 -14.49
N ILE A 138 -12.73 -5.95 -14.00
CA ILE A 138 -13.90 -5.06 -13.89
C ILE A 138 -14.39 -4.57 -15.26
N HIS A 139 -13.49 -4.41 -16.24
CA HIS A 139 -13.83 -3.95 -17.59
C HIS A 139 -14.54 -5.01 -18.41
N PHE A 140 -14.02 -6.24 -18.39
CA PHE A 140 -14.47 -7.30 -19.30
C PHE A 140 -15.48 -8.27 -18.68
N LEU A 141 -15.51 -8.40 -17.36
CA LEU A 141 -16.33 -9.41 -16.69
C LEU A 141 -17.57 -8.80 -16.03
N SER A 142 -18.61 -9.61 -15.90
CA SER A 142 -19.80 -9.25 -15.13
C SER A 142 -19.47 -9.16 -13.64
N LYS A 143 -20.26 -8.40 -12.87
CA LYS A 143 -20.08 -8.28 -11.41
C LYS A 143 -20.00 -9.64 -10.71
N GLN A 144 -20.84 -10.59 -11.10
CA GLN A 144 -20.85 -11.93 -10.52
C GLN A 144 -19.55 -12.68 -10.83
N SER A 145 -19.08 -12.60 -12.08
CA SER A 145 -17.82 -13.23 -12.51
C SER A 145 -16.61 -12.66 -11.76
N VAL A 146 -16.58 -11.34 -11.52
CA VAL A 146 -15.51 -10.70 -10.72
C VAL A 146 -15.53 -11.21 -9.27
N ILE A 147 -16.71 -11.37 -8.67
CA ILE A 147 -16.85 -11.91 -7.30
C ILE A 147 -16.38 -13.36 -7.25
N ILE A 148 -16.84 -14.21 -8.19
CA ILE A 148 -16.42 -15.62 -8.26
C ILE A 148 -14.92 -15.72 -8.45
N LEU A 149 -14.34 -14.95 -9.38
CA LEU A 149 -12.90 -14.93 -9.61
C LEU A 149 -12.13 -14.43 -8.39
N SER A 150 -12.66 -13.45 -7.64
CA SER A 150 -12.03 -13.00 -6.40
C SER A 150 -12.03 -14.10 -5.33
N ILE A 151 -13.12 -14.86 -5.18
CA ILE A 151 -13.18 -16.02 -4.28
C ILE A 151 -12.17 -17.09 -4.74
N LEU A 152 -12.09 -17.36 -6.05
CA LEU A 152 -11.13 -18.31 -6.61
C LEU A 152 -9.68 -17.86 -6.41
N LEU A 153 -9.38 -16.56 -6.50
CA LEU A 153 -8.04 -16.05 -6.19
C LEU A 153 -7.68 -16.26 -4.72
N LEU A 154 -8.63 -16.02 -3.79
CA LEU A 154 -8.40 -16.22 -2.36
C LEU A 154 -8.26 -17.71 -1.97
N VAL A 155 -9.20 -18.55 -2.40
CA VAL A 155 -9.19 -19.99 -2.07
C VAL A 155 -8.11 -20.71 -2.86
N GLY A 156 -7.95 -20.37 -4.15
CA GLY A 156 -6.92 -20.93 -5.01
C GLY A 156 -5.52 -20.61 -4.51
N TYR A 157 -5.25 -19.37 -4.09
CA TYR A 157 -3.96 -19.02 -3.48
C TYR A 157 -3.67 -19.85 -2.22
N TRP A 158 -4.66 -20.03 -1.35
CA TRP A 158 -4.51 -20.85 -0.16
C TRP A 158 -4.15 -22.30 -0.51
N VAL A 159 -4.85 -22.90 -1.46
CA VAL A 159 -4.55 -24.27 -1.95
C VAL A 159 -3.16 -24.34 -2.58
N LEU A 160 -2.77 -23.34 -3.38
CA LEU A 160 -1.45 -23.31 -4.01
C LEU A 160 -0.32 -23.30 -2.97
N LEU A 161 -0.45 -22.54 -1.88
CA LEU A 161 0.54 -22.54 -0.81
C LEU A 161 0.65 -23.91 -0.13
N LEU A 162 -0.48 -24.58 0.13
CA LEU A 162 -0.48 -25.88 0.82
C LEU A 162 0.02 -27.03 -0.06
N VAL A 163 -0.25 -26.99 -1.37
CA VAL A 163 0.12 -28.07 -2.29
C VAL A 163 1.54 -27.94 -2.82
N PHE A 164 1.99 -26.71 -3.10
CA PHE A 164 3.30 -26.44 -3.69
C PHE A 164 4.34 -25.92 -2.69
N GLY A 165 3.95 -25.74 -1.41
CA GLY A 165 4.88 -25.49 -0.32
C GLY A 165 5.53 -26.78 0.17
N ASP A 166 6.48 -26.63 1.09
CA ASP A 166 7.10 -27.74 1.81
C ASP A 166 6.01 -28.54 2.56
N PRO A 167 5.92 -29.87 2.37
CA PRO A 167 4.91 -30.69 3.04
C PRO A 167 4.92 -30.63 4.56
N SER A 168 6.07 -30.30 5.17
CA SER A 168 6.22 -30.23 6.62
C SER A 168 5.78 -28.88 7.21
N ASP A 169 6.06 -27.77 6.52
CA ASP A 169 5.66 -26.43 6.94
C ASP A 169 5.49 -25.48 5.73
N PRO A 170 4.34 -25.56 5.03
CA PRO A 170 4.09 -24.83 3.79
C PRO A 170 3.87 -23.32 4.00
N LEU A 171 3.80 -22.85 5.25
CA LEU A 171 3.59 -21.45 5.59
C LEU A 171 4.79 -20.82 6.30
N SER A 172 5.90 -21.55 6.41
CA SER A 172 7.18 -21.01 6.88
C SER A 172 7.80 -20.05 5.86
N ILE A 173 8.74 -19.23 6.32
CA ILE A 173 9.46 -18.28 5.46
C ILE A 173 10.31 -18.97 4.39
N THR A 174 10.81 -20.17 4.68
CA THR A 174 11.66 -20.97 3.76
C THR A 174 10.89 -22.02 2.97
N GLY A 175 9.72 -22.46 3.45
CA GLY A 175 8.96 -23.56 2.87
C GLY A 175 7.73 -23.14 2.06
N ASN A 176 7.39 -21.85 1.99
CA ASN A 176 6.19 -21.44 1.26
C ASN A 176 6.35 -21.52 -0.27
N ALA A 177 5.27 -21.82 -0.99
CA ALA A 177 5.31 -21.89 -2.46
C ALA A 177 5.71 -20.56 -3.13
N GLY A 178 5.48 -19.43 -2.44
CA GLY A 178 5.85 -18.09 -2.92
C GLY A 178 7.35 -17.93 -3.12
N ILE A 179 8.16 -18.30 -2.10
CA ILE A 179 9.62 -18.20 -2.18
C ILE A 179 10.17 -19.08 -3.30
N PHE A 180 9.62 -20.29 -3.52
CA PHE A 180 10.08 -21.17 -4.60
C PHE A 180 9.81 -20.57 -5.98
N LEU A 181 8.61 -20.01 -6.18
CA LEU A 181 8.26 -19.36 -7.45
C LEU A 181 9.09 -18.10 -7.70
N ASP A 182 9.23 -17.25 -6.69
CA ASP A 182 9.94 -15.98 -6.81
C ASP A 182 11.43 -16.22 -7.08
N LYS A 183 12.06 -17.20 -6.41
CA LYS A 183 13.45 -17.59 -6.70
C LYS A 183 13.62 -18.16 -8.11
N TYR A 184 12.65 -18.93 -8.60
CA TYR A 184 12.71 -19.49 -9.95
C TYR A 184 12.58 -18.42 -11.05
N ILE A 185 11.70 -17.41 -10.84
CA ILE A 185 11.41 -16.39 -11.86
C ILE A 185 12.34 -15.17 -11.75
N LEU A 186 12.51 -14.66 -10.53
CA LEU A 186 13.27 -13.42 -10.27
C LEU A 186 14.74 -13.73 -9.99
N GLY A 187 15.04 -14.85 -9.33
CA GLY A 187 16.37 -15.15 -8.81
C GLY A 187 16.67 -14.42 -7.50
N ASP A 188 17.54 -15.01 -6.68
CA ASP A 188 17.85 -14.53 -5.32
C ASP A 188 18.31 -13.05 -5.30
N SER A 189 19.13 -12.61 -6.29
CA SER A 189 19.68 -11.24 -6.35
C SER A 189 18.63 -10.15 -6.56
N HIS A 190 17.48 -10.49 -7.13
CA HIS A 190 16.40 -9.56 -7.45
C HIS A 190 15.27 -9.52 -6.41
N MET A 191 15.44 -10.25 -5.30
CA MET A 191 14.46 -10.33 -4.22
C MET A 191 14.81 -9.40 -3.04
N TYR A 192 13.86 -9.24 -2.12
CA TYR A 192 14.08 -8.53 -0.88
C TYR A 192 14.92 -9.36 0.12
N HIS A 193 15.83 -8.68 0.83
CA HIS A 193 16.80 -9.30 1.75
C HIS A 193 16.65 -8.84 3.20
N GLY A 194 15.59 -8.11 3.55
CA GLY A 194 15.40 -7.56 4.91
C GLY A 194 15.16 -8.61 6.00
N GLU A 195 14.80 -9.84 5.61
CA GLU A 195 14.54 -10.96 6.54
C GLU A 195 15.79 -11.83 6.77
N LYS A 196 16.98 -11.33 6.44
CA LYS A 196 18.27 -12.07 6.41
C LYS A 196 18.34 -13.21 5.39
N ILE A 197 17.26 -13.46 4.66
CA ILE A 197 17.17 -14.38 3.54
C ILE A 197 16.52 -13.67 2.34
N ALA A 198 16.75 -14.19 1.13
CA ALA A 198 16.05 -13.75 -0.08
C ALA A 198 14.59 -14.21 -0.03
N PHE A 199 13.70 -13.30 0.41
CA PHE A 199 12.26 -13.52 0.52
C PHE A 199 11.54 -12.22 0.16
N ASP A 200 10.66 -12.24 -0.85
CA ASP A 200 9.94 -11.04 -1.31
C ASP A 200 8.50 -11.02 -0.78
N PRO A 201 8.16 -10.16 0.21
CA PRO A 201 6.79 -10.01 0.70
C PRO A 201 5.84 -9.49 -0.40
N GLU A 202 6.43 -8.81 -1.40
CA GLU A 202 5.77 -8.24 -2.56
C GLU A 202 5.76 -9.16 -3.79
N GLY A 203 6.09 -10.45 -3.61
CA GLY A 203 6.23 -11.47 -4.65
C GLY A 203 5.04 -11.72 -5.59
N ILE A 204 5.29 -12.55 -6.60
CA ILE A 204 4.38 -12.79 -7.73
C ILE A 204 3.12 -13.54 -7.25
N LEU A 205 3.29 -14.63 -6.49
CA LEU A 205 2.17 -15.48 -6.08
C LEU A 205 1.25 -14.74 -5.09
N SER A 206 1.84 -14.02 -4.14
CA SER A 206 1.13 -13.22 -3.13
C SER A 206 0.45 -11.97 -3.73
N THR A 207 0.71 -11.63 -5.00
CA THR A 207 -0.04 -10.60 -5.74
C THR A 207 -1.47 -11.06 -6.10
N LEU A 208 -1.72 -12.37 -6.21
CA LEU A 208 -3.06 -12.92 -6.50
C LEU A 208 -4.12 -12.49 -5.47
N PRO A 209 -3.94 -12.74 -4.16
CA PRO A 209 -4.89 -12.26 -3.16
C PRO A 209 -4.92 -10.72 -3.06
N ALA A 210 -3.81 -10.02 -3.32
CA ALA A 210 -3.73 -8.56 -3.27
C ALA A 210 -4.63 -7.86 -4.32
N ILE A 211 -4.89 -8.50 -5.47
CA ILE A 211 -5.88 -8.02 -6.45
C ILE A 211 -7.25 -7.83 -5.79
N VAL A 212 -7.62 -8.71 -4.86
CA VAL A 212 -8.93 -8.69 -4.19
C VAL A 212 -9.08 -7.48 -3.27
N ASN A 213 -8.00 -6.98 -2.64
CA ASN A 213 -8.03 -5.70 -1.92
C ASN A 213 -8.50 -4.55 -2.82
N VAL A 214 -7.97 -4.47 -4.05
CA VAL A 214 -8.34 -3.45 -5.04
C VAL A 214 -9.79 -3.64 -5.52
N VAL A 215 -10.20 -4.88 -5.78
CA VAL A 215 -11.58 -5.19 -6.23
C VAL A 215 -12.61 -4.81 -5.17
N ILE A 216 -12.38 -5.15 -3.90
CA ILE A 216 -13.28 -4.78 -2.79
C ILE A 216 -13.32 -3.25 -2.65
N GLY A 217 -12.17 -2.58 -2.72
CA GLY A 217 -12.11 -1.11 -2.72
C GLY A 217 -12.88 -0.47 -3.88
N TYR A 218 -12.82 -1.05 -5.08
CA TYR A 218 -13.62 -0.60 -6.22
C TYR A 218 -15.13 -0.70 -5.95
N TYR A 219 -15.59 -1.83 -5.43
CA TYR A 219 -17.01 -2.02 -5.15
C TYR A 219 -17.49 -1.15 -3.98
N ALA A 220 -16.66 -0.89 -2.97
CA ALA A 220 -16.96 0.07 -1.91
C ALA A 220 -17.18 1.49 -2.47
N GLY A 221 -16.24 1.97 -3.29
CA GLY A 221 -16.34 3.27 -3.94
C GLY A 221 -17.53 3.37 -4.89
N LYS A 222 -17.81 2.30 -5.66
CA LYS A 222 -18.98 2.22 -6.54
C LYS A 222 -20.29 2.23 -5.75
N PHE A 223 -20.35 1.54 -4.61
CA PHE A 223 -21.51 1.47 -3.74
C PHE A 223 -21.86 2.83 -3.16
N ILE A 224 -20.86 3.55 -2.61
CA ILE A 224 -21.03 4.94 -2.11
C ILE A 224 -21.53 5.86 -3.23
N GLN A 225 -20.98 5.75 -4.43
CA GLN A 225 -21.42 6.55 -5.57
C GLN A 225 -22.85 6.27 -6.02
N GLN A 226 -23.36 5.05 -5.82
CA GLN A 226 -24.70 4.64 -6.25
C GLN A 226 -25.78 4.90 -5.20
N LYS A 227 -25.48 4.61 -3.92
CA LYS A 227 -26.43 4.72 -2.80
C LYS A 227 -26.34 6.05 -2.05
N GLY A 228 -25.30 6.84 -2.32
CA GLY A 228 -25.08 8.13 -1.65
C GLY A 228 -24.56 7.96 -0.22
N LYS A 229 -24.72 9.02 0.57
CA LYS A 229 -24.03 9.22 1.86
C LYS A 229 -24.95 8.99 3.08
N GLY A 230 -26.04 8.26 2.90
CA GLY A 230 -27.04 8.04 3.95
C GLY A 230 -26.62 6.98 4.98
N TYR A 231 -27.36 6.94 6.09
CA TYR A 231 -27.20 5.93 7.14
C TYR A 231 -27.32 4.49 6.62
N ASP A 232 -28.17 4.22 5.62
CA ASP A 232 -28.30 2.90 4.99
C ASP A 232 -26.99 2.44 4.31
N THR A 233 -26.31 3.35 3.60
CA THR A 233 -25.01 3.05 2.97
C THR A 233 -23.98 2.70 4.04
N ILE A 234 -23.91 3.52 5.09
CA ILE A 234 -22.96 3.35 6.21
C ILE A 234 -23.22 2.02 6.92
N ALA A 235 -24.48 1.72 7.25
CA ALA A 235 -24.86 0.49 7.93
C ALA A 235 -24.49 -0.75 7.10
N LYS A 236 -24.77 -0.75 5.79
CA LYS A 236 -24.42 -1.87 4.91
C LYS A 236 -22.92 -2.08 4.76
N MET A 237 -22.15 -0.99 4.64
CA MET A 237 -20.70 -1.06 4.59
C MET A 237 -20.11 -1.58 5.91
N LEU A 238 -20.62 -1.08 7.05
CA LEU A 238 -20.21 -1.52 8.37
C LEU A 238 -20.52 -3.00 8.59
N LEU A 239 -21.74 -3.45 8.27
CA LEU A 239 -22.13 -4.86 8.37
C LEU A 239 -21.28 -5.76 7.46
N THR A 240 -20.99 -5.32 6.23
CA THR A 240 -20.12 -6.06 5.31
C THR A 240 -18.68 -6.13 5.86
N GLY A 241 -18.18 -5.03 6.44
CA GLY A 241 -16.87 -4.99 7.09
C GLY A 241 -16.78 -5.95 8.27
N CYS A 242 -17.77 -5.94 9.17
CA CYS A 242 -17.86 -6.87 10.29
C CYS A 242 -17.94 -8.33 9.82
N LEU A 243 -18.69 -8.61 8.75
CA LEU A 243 -18.75 -9.95 8.16
C LEU A 243 -17.37 -10.41 7.64
N PHE A 244 -16.64 -9.54 6.95
CA PHE A 244 -15.29 -9.88 6.47
C PHE A 244 -14.30 -10.11 7.60
N ILE A 245 -14.35 -9.29 8.66
CA ILE A 245 -13.53 -9.50 9.87
C ILE A 245 -13.87 -10.86 10.52
N PHE A 246 -15.16 -11.16 10.66
CA PHE A 246 -15.61 -12.45 11.21
C PHE A 246 -15.10 -13.65 10.39
N LEU A 247 -15.25 -13.58 9.06
CA LEU A 247 -14.75 -14.62 8.16
C LEU A 247 -13.22 -14.74 8.24
N ALA A 248 -12.49 -13.63 8.32
CA ALA A 248 -11.05 -13.62 8.44
C ALA A 248 -10.55 -14.27 9.73
N VAL A 249 -11.16 -13.93 10.87
CA VAL A 249 -10.83 -14.51 12.18
C VAL A 249 -11.17 -16.00 12.23
N SER A 250 -12.28 -16.40 11.60
CA SER A 250 -12.63 -17.81 11.47
C SER A 250 -11.62 -18.57 10.61
N TRP A 251 -11.21 -17.99 9.48
CA TRP A 251 -10.22 -18.60 8.58
C TRP A 251 -8.81 -18.61 9.21
N ASN A 252 -8.49 -17.65 10.08
CA ASN A 252 -7.21 -17.60 10.81
C ASN A 252 -6.91 -18.88 11.62
N MET A 253 -7.92 -19.68 11.98
CA MET A 253 -7.75 -20.96 12.66
C MET A 253 -7.00 -22.01 11.83
N VAL A 254 -7.09 -21.92 10.49
CA VAL A 254 -6.47 -22.88 9.55
C VAL A 254 -5.54 -22.20 8.54
N PHE A 255 -5.70 -20.90 8.32
CA PHE A 255 -4.85 -20.09 7.44
C PHE A 255 -4.51 -18.76 8.11
N PRO A 256 -3.34 -18.65 8.77
CA PRO A 256 -3.02 -17.53 9.64
C PRO A 256 -3.02 -16.21 8.88
N ILE A 257 -3.46 -15.15 9.57
CA ILE A 257 -3.32 -13.78 9.11
C ILE A 257 -1.82 -13.48 9.06
N ASN A 258 -1.33 -13.18 7.86
CA ASN A 258 0.09 -12.94 7.62
C ASN A 258 0.24 -11.95 6.44
N LYS A 259 0.83 -10.78 6.73
CA LYS A 259 1.12 -9.72 5.76
C LYS A 259 2.20 -10.15 4.76
N LYS A 260 3.27 -10.79 5.23
CA LYS A 260 4.43 -11.18 4.41
C LYS A 260 4.06 -12.19 3.33
N LEU A 261 3.18 -13.12 3.65
CA LEU A 261 2.58 -14.06 2.69
C LEU A 261 1.32 -13.51 2.01
N TRP A 262 0.84 -12.33 2.38
CA TRP A 262 -0.42 -11.74 1.90
C TRP A 262 -1.60 -12.73 1.93
N THR A 263 -1.81 -13.40 3.06
CA THR A 263 -2.79 -14.49 3.15
C THR A 263 -4.22 -14.03 2.91
N SER A 264 -5.08 -14.96 2.48
CA SER A 264 -6.49 -14.66 2.20
C SER A 264 -7.26 -14.18 3.43
N SER A 265 -6.93 -14.71 4.62
CA SER A 265 -7.43 -14.20 5.90
C SER A 265 -6.95 -12.76 6.17
N PHE A 266 -5.69 -12.44 5.82
CA PHE A 266 -5.17 -11.07 5.87
C PHE A 266 -5.91 -10.11 4.93
N VAL A 267 -6.25 -10.52 3.70
CA VAL A 267 -7.05 -9.70 2.77
C VAL A 267 -8.44 -9.39 3.33
N LEU A 268 -9.12 -10.39 3.90
CA LEU A 268 -10.46 -10.20 4.45
C LEU A 268 -10.46 -9.31 5.70
N VAL A 269 -9.51 -9.50 6.64
CA VAL A 269 -9.47 -8.66 7.85
C VAL A 269 -9.14 -7.21 7.49
N THR A 270 -8.20 -6.98 6.58
CA THR A 270 -7.77 -5.63 6.19
C THR A 270 -8.86 -4.88 5.44
N THR A 271 -9.48 -5.51 4.43
CA THR A 271 -10.60 -4.89 3.72
C THR A 271 -11.85 -4.74 4.58
N GLY A 272 -12.07 -5.63 5.55
CA GLY A 272 -13.13 -5.49 6.55
C GLY A 272 -12.92 -4.26 7.44
N LEU A 273 -11.70 -4.08 7.95
CA LEU A 273 -11.31 -2.88 8.70
C LEU A 273 -11.41 -1.61 7.85
N ASP A 274 -10.99 -1.65 6.59
CA ASP A 274 -11.10 -0.52 5.67
C ASP A 274 -12.56 -0.09 5.46
N LEU A 275 -13.48 -1.05 5.33
CA LEU A 275 -14.91 -0.78 5.22
C LEU A 275 -15.46 -0.13 6.50
N VAL A 276 -15.05 -0.60 7.68
CA VAL A 276 -15.44 -0.02 8.98
C VAL A 276 -14.90 1.42 9.11
N ILE A 277 -13.61 1.63 8.85
CA ILE A 277 -12.96 2.94 8.91
C ILE A 277 -13.61 3.91 7.92
N LEU A 278 -13.84 3.47 6.69
CA LEU A 278 -14.47 4.29 5.67
C LEU A 278 -15.93 4.62 6.05
N SER A 279 -16.68 3.66 6.62
CA SER A 279 -18.04 3.91 7.12
C SER A 279 -18.04 4.98 8.21
N PHE A 280 -17.08 4.92 9.14
CA PHE A 280 -16.90 5.93 10.17
C PHE A 280 -16.53 7.30 9.57
N LEU A 281 -15.61 7.36 8.61
CA LEU A 281 -15.25 8.60 7.93
C LEU A 281 -16.45 9.21 7.20
N VAL A 282 -17.26 8.38 6.52
CA VAL A 282 -18.49 8.83 5.86
C VAL A 282 -19.48 9.41 6.87
N TYR A 283 -19.68 8.74 8.00
CA TYR A 283 -20.53 9.26 9.07
C TYR A 283 -20.02 10.58 9.63
N ALA A 284 -18.74 10.64 10.00
CA ALA A 284 -18.12 11.79 10.64
C ALA A 284 -18.13 13.03 9.74
N LEU A 285 -17.77 12.88 8.46
CA LEU A 285 -17.55 14.01 7.56
C LEU A 285 -18.79 14.40 6.76
N GLU A 286 -19.58 13.44 6.28
CA GLU A 286 -20.73 13.71 5.43
C GLU A 286 -22.04 13.90 6.19
N ILE A 287 -22.21 13.27 7.37
CA ILE A 287 -23.45 13.39 8.16
C ILE A 287 -23.25 14.35 9.33
N ASN A 288 -22.29 14.08 10.20
CA ASN A 288 -22.08 14.88 11.41
C ASN A 288 -21.30 16.19 11.13
N SER A 289 -20.83 16.39 9.89
CA SER A 289 -20.06 17.57 9.47
C SER A 289 -18.89 17.88 10.41
N TRP A 290 -18.20 16.83 10.90
CA TRP A 290 -17.08 16.94 11.83
C TRP A 290 -15.82 17.45 11.13
N ASN A 291 -15.90 18.66 10.58
CA ASN A 291 -14.83 19.35 9.85
C ASN A 291 -14.67 20.81 10.29
N ARG A 292 -15.07 21.15 11.54
CA ARG A 292 -15.07 22.55 12.06
C ARG A 292 -13.70 23.23 11.98
N TRP A 293 -12.61 22.49 12.16
CA TRP A 293 -11.23 22.99 12.13
C TRP A 293 -10.50 22.68 10.81
N ASN A 294 -11.22 22.22 9.79
CA ASN A 294 -10.66 21.82 8.49
C ASN A 294 -9.47 20.84 8.59
N TRP A 295 -9.45 19.98 9.61
CA TRP A 295 -8.40 18.98 9.83
C TRP A 295 -8.30 18.02 8.63
N THR A 296 -9.40 17.81 7.90
CA THR A 296 -9.41 17.04 6.65
C THR A 296 -8.45 17.59 5.60
N ARG A 297 -8.13 18.90 5.64
CA ARG A 297 -7.13 19.50 4.76
C ARG A 297 -5.76 18.84 4.93
N PHE A 298 -5.38 18.50 6.15
CA PHE A 298 -4.09 17.86 6.44
C PHE A 298 -3.92 16.57 5.62
N PHE A 299 -4.90 15.67 5.66
CA PHE A 299 -4.85 14.40 4.93
C PHE A 299 -5.11 14.58 3.42
N THR A 300 -6.05 15.44 3.04
CA THR A 300 -6.40 15.61 1.62
C THR A 300 -5.24 16.20 0.80
N ILE A 301 -4.31 16.95 1.40
CA ILE A 301 -3.07 17.41 0.74
C ILE A 301 -2.26 16.22 0.25
N LEU A 302 -1.96 15.25 1.14
CA LEU A 302 -1.25 14.01 0.78
C LEU A 302 -2.07 13.19 -0.22
N GLY A 303 -3.38 13.11 0.01
CA GLY A 303 -4.30 12.37 -0.83
C GLY A 303 -4.37 12.91 -2.27
N LYS A 304 -4.11 14.19 -2.56
CA LYS A 304 -4.18 14.72 -3.94
C LYS A 304 -3.00 14.33 -4.81
N ASN A 305 -1.82 14.11 -4.22
CA ASN A 305 -0.57 13.74 -4.91
C ASN A 305 0.09 12.52 -4.24
N PRO A 306 -0.60 11.37 -4.12
CA PRO A 306 -0.13 10.26 -3.29
C PRO A 306 1.16 9.63 -3.82
N LEU A 307 1.23 9.35 -5.12
CA LEU A 307 2.39 8.70 -5.73
C LEU A 307 3.66 9.58 -5.70
N PRO A 308 3.63 10.86 -6.11
CA PRO A 308 4.81 11.73 -6.00
C PRO A 308 5.34 11.88 -4.58
N ILE A 309 4.44 12.00 -3.59
CA ILE A 309 4.84 12.18 -2.19
C ILE A 309 5.44 10.89 -1.64
N TYR A 310 4.88 9.73 -2.00
CA TYR A 310 5.46 8.44 -1.66
C TYR A 310 6.86 8.26 -2.27
N VAL A 311 7.01 8.50 -3.57
CA VAL A 311 8.32 8.41 -4.26
C VAL A 311 9.32 9.38 -3.65
N LEU A 312 8.90 10.61 -3.31
CA LEU A 312 9.74 11.57 -2.60
C LEU A 312 10.20 11.01 -1.24
N SER A 313 9.30 10.37 -0.48
CA SER A 313 9.65 9.83 0.83
C SER A 313 10.69 8.71 0.77
N GLU A 314 10.67 7.89 -0.28
CA GLU A 314 11.65 6.82 -0.48
C GLU A 314 12.99 7.39 -0.99
N ILE A 315 12.96 8.31 -1.96
CA ILE A 315 14.19 8.95 -2.46
C ILE A 315 14.88 9.78 -1.37
N LEU A 316 14.10 10.51 -0.57
CA LEU A 316 14.64 11.34 0.51
C LEU A 316 15.31 10.50 1.60
N VAL A 317 14.82 9.28 1.88
CA VAL A 317 15.44 8.43 2.90
C VAL A 317 16.76 7.87 2.38
N ILE A 318 16.84 7.53 1.08
CA ILE A 318 18.09 7.13 0.43
C ILE A 318 19.13 8.25 0.57
N PHE A 319 18.77 9.51 0.31
CA PHE A 319 19.68 10.64 0.53
C PHE A 319 20.12 10.79 1.99
N PHE A 320 19.24 10.55 2.96
CA PHE A 320 19.60 10.60 4.38
C PHE A 320 20.59 9.50 4.77
N TYR A 321 20.51 8.32 4.16
CA TYR A 321 21.49 7.25 4.39
C TYR A 321 22.82 7.51 3.66
N MET A 322 22.78 8.10 2.46
CA MET A 322 23.98 8.41 1.68
C MET A 322 24.80 9.56 2.26
N ALA A 323 24.16 10.57 2.84
CA ALA A 323 24.86 11.69 3.45
C ALA A 323 25.57 11.23 4.72
N THR A 324 26.89 11.38 4.81
CA THR A 324 27.66 10.98 6.01
C THR A 324 27.99 12.19 6.87
N VAL A 325 27.74 12.10 8.17
CA VAL A 325 28.10 13.11 9.18
C VAL A 325 28.87 12.42 10.31
N LYS A 326 30.09 12.89 10.60
CA LYS A 326 30.96 12.35 11.66
C LYS A 326 31.18 10.82 11.57
N GLY A 327 31.25 10.26 10.35
CA GLY A 327 31.49 8.84 10.12
C GLY A 327 30.27 7.93 10.22
N THR A 328 29.08 8.47 10.52
CA THR A 328 27.79 7.75 10.48
C THR A 328 26.89 8.31 9.39
N SER A 329 25.87 7.58 8.96
CA SER A 329 24.84 8.12 8.06
C SER A 329 24.13 9.32 8.73
N PHE A 330 23.65 10.28 7.96
CA PHE A 330 22.90 11.41 8.47
C PHE A 330 21.61 10.94 9.14
N TYR A 331 20.99 9.89 8.59
CA TYR A 331 19.86 9.19 9.19
C TYR A 331 20.15 8.72 10.62
N ASP A 332 21.27 8.04 10.84
CA ASP A 332 21.63 7.54 12.18
C ASP A 332 22.12 8.66 13.09
N TRP A 333 22.85 9.62 12.54
CA TRP A 333 23.34 10.77 13.27
C TRP A 333 22.21 11.63 13.83
N ILE A 334 21.19 11.97 13.03
CA ILE A 334 20.07 12.80 13.48
C ILE A 334 19.22 12.06 14.51
N ASN A 335 19.01 10.75 14.34
CA ASN A 335 18.29 9.95 15.31
C ASN A 335 19.03 9.91 16.65
N SER A 336 20.31 9.53 16.65
CA SER A 336 21.13 9.41 17.87
C SER A 336 21.43 10.75 18.55
N SER A 337 21.71 11.81 17.80
CA SER A 337 22.19 13.10 18.34
C SER A 337 21.07 14.09 18.67
N VAL A 338 19.88 13.93 18.07
CA VAL A 338 18.76 14.86 18.27
C VAL A 338 17.59 14.14 18.93
N TYR A 339 16.98 13.18 18.24
CA TYR A 339 15.72 12.59 18.71
C TYR A 339 15.91 11.71 19.96
N GLN A 340 16.94 10.88 19.99
CA GLN A 340 17.24 10.03 21.14
C GLN A 340 17.77 10.81 22.35
N VAL A 341 18.34 12.02 22.14
CA VAL A 341 18.73 12.92 23.23
C VAL A 341 17.50 13.62 23.83
N ILE A 342 16.55 14.04 23.00
CA ILE A 342 15.33 14.74 23.44
C ILE A 342 14.36 13.75 24.12
N ALA A 343 14.13 12.60 23.51
CA ALA A 343 13.20 11.58 23.98
C ALA A 343 13.79 10.18 23.74
N PRO A 344 14.52 9.63 24.72
CA PRO A 344 15.14 8.32 24.58
C PRO A 344 14.13 7.19 24.33
N GLY A 345 14.55 6.19 23.56
CA GLY A 345 13.80 4.98 23.27
C GLY A 345 12.80 5.15 22.13
N ALA A 346 11.70 4.42 22.24
CA ALA A 346 10.67 4.30 21.21
C ALA A 346 10.00 5.64 20.84
N ILE A 347 9.90 6.57 21.79
CA ILE A 347 9.29 7.88 21.57
C ILE A 347 10.15 8.74 20.63
N GLY A 348 11.48 8.69 20.77
CA GLY A 348 12.40 9.39 19.87
C GLY A 348 12.27 8.91 18.42
N SER A 349 12.18 7.59 18.22
CA SER A 349 11.96 7.00 16.89
C SER A 349 10.60 7.40 16.28
N LEU A 350 9.56 7.48 17.10
CA LEU A 350 8.24 7.98 16.67
C LEU A 350 8.29 9.46 16.29
N MET A 351 8.96 10.29 17.09
CA MET A 351 9.14 11.71 16.79
C MET A 351 9.89 11.92 15.48
N PHE A 352 10.94 11.14 15.22
CA PHE A 352 11.63 11.17 13.93
C PHE A 352 10.68 10.83 12.77
N ALA A 353 9.95 9.72 12.87
CA ALA A 353 9.04 9.28 11.81
C ALA A 353 7.94 10.33 11.52
N ILE A 354 7.37 10.95 12.55
CA ILE A 354 6.38 12.03 12.41
C ILE A 354 7.01 13.27 11.76
N SER A 355 8.17 13.72 12.23
CA SER A 355 8.89 14.85 11.64
C SER A 355 9.24 14.59 10.17
N TYR A 356 9.69 13.38 9.85
CA TYR A 356 9.99 12.96 8.48
C TYR A 356 8.75 13.03 7.58
N MET A 357 7.62 12.48 8.05
CA MET A 357 6.35 12.60 7.35
C MET A 357 5.92 14.06 7.17
N LEU A 358 6.12 14.92 8.17
CA LEU A 358 5.81 16.36 8.07
C LEU A 358 6.70 17.09 7.05
N ILE A 359 7.96 16.69 6.88
CA ILE A 359 8.83 17.17 5.81
C ILE A 359 8.23 16.82 4.44
N CYS A 360 7.85 15.55 4.23
CA CYS A 360 7.18 15.14 3.00
C CYS A 360 5.83 15.87 2.80
N TRP A 361 5.06 16.07 3.88
CA TRP A 361 3.80 16.81 3.88
C TRP A 361 3.99 18.26 3.44
N SER A 362 5.07 18.93 3.87
CA SER A 362 5.37 20.32 3.49
C SER A 362 5.54 20.48 1.99
N VAL A 363 6.14 19.48 1.31
CA VAL A 363 6.25 19.45 -0.15
C VAL A 363 4.88 19.23 -0.78
N GLY A 364 4.08 18.31 -0.24
CA GLY A 364 2.68 18.12 -0.65
C GLY A 364 1.85 19.41 -0.54
N TRP A 365 2.04 20.17 0.55
CA TRP A 365 1.39 21.46 0.79
C TRP A 365 1.86 22.52 -0.20
N ALA A 366 3.15 22.56 -0.54
CA ALA A 366 3.68 23.47 -1.56
C ALA A 366 3.08 23.17 -2.94
N LEU A 367 2.92 21.89 -3.31
CA LEU A 367 2.24 21.47 -4.54
C LEU A 367 0.77 21.88 -4.54
N ASP A 368 0.06 21.69 -3.42
CA ASP A 368 -1.35 22.08 -3.27
C ASP A 368 -1.54 23.60 -3.41
N ARG A 369 -0.67 24.40 -2.79
CA ARG A 369 -0.69 25.87 -2.94
C ARG A 369 -0.48 26.31 -4.39
N LYS A 370 0.40 25.63 -5.13
CA LYS A 370 0.64 25.89 -6.55
C LYS A 370 -0.40 25.24 -7.48
N LYS A 371 -1.40 24.52 -6.94
CA LYS A 371 -2.42 23.75 -7.68
C LYS A 371 -1.83 22.74 -8.66
N ILE A 372 -0.67 22.17 -8.34
CA ILE A 372 0.01 21.16 -9.14
C ILE A 372 -0.49 19.78 -8.72
N TYR A 373 -1.08 19.03 -9.66
CA TYR A 373 -1.60 17.69 -9.44
C TYR A 373 -1.01 16.71 -10.45
N ILE A 374 -0.01 15.94 -10.01
CA ILE A 374 0.70 14.99 -10.86
C ILE A 374 -0.09 13.67 -10.85
N ARG A 375 -0.48 13.21 -12.03
CA ARG A 375 -1.19 11.94 -12.24
C ARG A 375 -0.42 11.10 -13.23
N VAL A 376 -0.36 9.80 -12.94
CA VAL A 376 0.26 8.76 -13.77
C VAL A 376 -0.84 8.01 -14.51
#